data_AF-A0A4Y2LNX0-F1
#
_entry.id   AF-A0A4Y2LNX0-F1
#
_cell.length_a   1.000
_cell.length_b   1.000
_cell.length_c   1.000
_cell.angle_alpha   90.00
_cell.angle_beta   90.00
_cell.angle_gamma   90.00
#
_symmetry.space_group_name_H-M   'P 1'
#
loop_
_entity.id
_entity.type
_entity.pdbx_description
1 polymer ?
#
loop_
_entity_poly.entity_id
_entity_poly.type
_entity_poly.pdbx_seq_one_letter_code
_entity_poly.pdbx_strand_id
1 'polypeptide(L)'
;MVSAEAGNVQEPVAAIPRWAPCVGSYKLESIIVDCVSKYVRFLILSSSDKSRTLSTVSLFLIYKGITGIGGEPKAVRKLKSGDFLIETCTSTQTKYFLLAKTLLDIPI
;
A
#
# COMPACT_ATOMS: atom_id res chain seq x y z
N MET A 1 33.99 12.75 -58.97
CA MET A 1 34.82 12.41 -57.79
C MET A 1 34.03 12.80 -56.54
N VAL A 2 33.58 11.75 -55.83
CA VAL A 2 33.04 11.61 -54.46
C VAL A 2 32.62 12.87 -53.68
N SER A 3 31.30 13.02 -53.49
CA SER A 3 30.71 13.60 -52.27
C SER A 3 30.64 12.52 -51.20
N ALA A 4 31.18 12.77 -50.01
CA ALA A 4 30.99 11.92 -48.83
C ALA A 4 30.05 12.67 -47.87
N GLU A 5 28.82 12.19 -47.73
CA GLU A 5 27.90 12.63 -46.68
C GLU A 5 28.36 12.08 -45.32
N ALA A 6 28.38 12.95 -44.32
CA ALA A 6 28.78 12.64 -42.96
C ALA A 6 27.77 11.69 -42.30
N GLY A 7 28.26 10.52 -41.88
CA GLY A 7 27.49 9.55 -41.11
C GLY A 7 27.10 10.08 -39.73
N ASN A 8 25.81 9.99 -39.45
CA ASN A 8 25.17 10.23 -38.16
C ASN A 8 25.78 9.32 -37.06
N VAL A 9 26.52 9.90 -36.12
CA VAL A 9 27.05 9.18 -34.95
C VAL A 9 25.95 9.07 -33.90
N GLN A 10 25.23 7.96 -33.94
CA GLN A 10 24.29 7.56 -32.89
C GLN A 10 25.10 7.18 -31.63
N GLU A 11 24.92 7.91 -30.53
CA GLU A 11 25.54 7.58 -29.25
C GLU A 11 25.15 6.16 -28.76
N PRO A 12 26.06 5.39 -28.13
CA PRO A 12 25.71 4.11 -27.55
C PRO A 12 24.86 4.33 -26.31
N VAL A 13 23.58 3.95 -26.40
CA VAL A 13 22.73 3.75 -25.21
C VAL A 13 23.44 2.75 -24.30
N ALA A 14 23.95 3.22 -23.16
CA ALA A 14 24.69 2.40 -22.21
C ALA A 14 23.83 1.19 -21.81
N ALA A 15 24.24 0.00 -22.24
CA ALA A 15 23.59 -1.24 -21.87
C ALA A 15 23.77 -1.46 -20.37
N ILE A 16 22.66 -1.40 -19.62
CA ILE A 16 22.64 -1.67 -18.19
C ILE A 16 23.22 -3.09 -17.97
N PRO A 17 24.30 -3.26 -17.20
CA PRO A 17 24.95 -4.55 -17.06
C PRO A 17 24.06 -5.56 -16.34
N ARG A 18 24.10 -6.82 -16.81
CA ARG A 18 23.31 -7.97 -16.29
C ARG A 18 23.55 -8.29 -14.80
N TRP A 19 24.60 -7.74 -14.19
CA TRP A 19 24.89 -7.90 -12.76
C TRP A 19 24.37 -6.75 -11.89
N ALA A 20 23.73 -5.73 -12.49
CA ALA A 20 23.05 -4.70 -11.71
C ALA A 20 22.15 -5.39 -10.69
N PRO A 21 22.33 -5.15 -9.37
CA PRO A 21 21.52 -5.81 -8.37
C PRO A 21 20.08 -5.46 -8.66
N CYS A 22 19.28 -6.43 -9.07
CA CYS A 22 17.83 -6.35 -9.01
C CYS A 22 17.48 -6.30 -7.52
N VAL A 23 17.67 -5.16 -6.87
CA VAL A 23 17.07 -4.87 -5.56
C VAL A 23 15.59 -4.83 -5.84
N GLY A 24 14.97 -6.00 -5.81
CA GLY A 24 13.57 -6.16 -6.13
C GLY A 24 12.75 -5.30 -5.18
N SER A 25 11.92 -4.43 -5.74
CA SER A 25 11.09 -3.46 -5.01
C SER A 25 10.29 -4.10 -3.85
N TYR A 26 9.93 -5.39 -4.00
CA TYR A 26 9.22 -6.18 -2.99
C TYR A 26 9.96 -6.33 -1.65
N LYS A 27 11.30 -6.34 -1.65
CA LYS A 27 12.07 -6.49 -0.40
C LYS A 27 12.07 -5.19 0.41
N LEU A 28 12.02 -4.06 -0.27
CA LEU A 28 12.04 -2.74 0.34
C LEU A 28 10.67 -2.40 0.95
N GLU A 29 9.57 -2.73 0.27
CA GLU A 29 8.21 -2.57 0.81
C GLU A 29 7.99 -3.39 2.10
N SER A 30 8.47 -4.63 2.14
CA SER A 30 8.36 -5.49 3.33
C SER A 30 9.08 -4.90 4.54
N ILE A 31 10.31 -4.38 4.35
CA ILE A 31 11.10 -3.75 5.41
C ILE A 31 10.41 -2.49 5.93
N ILE A 32 9.83 -1.68 5.05
CA ILE A 32 9.11 -0.47 5.44
C ILE A 32 7.88 -0.84 6.28
N VAL A 33 7.07 -1.80 5.84
CA VAL A 33 5.88 -2.25 6.60
C VAL A 33 6.28 -2.77 7.98
N ASP A 34 7.34 -3.57 8.07
CA ASP A 34 7.85 -4.07 9.34
C ASP A 34 8.30 -2.95 10.29
N CYS A 35 8.99 -1.94 9.77
CA CYS A 35 9.37 -0.77 10.57
C CYS A 35 8.15 0.06 11.00
N VAL A 36 7.25 0.40 10.07
CA VAL A 36 6.07 1.23 10.33
C VAL A 36 5.14 0.56 11.32
N SER A 37 4.95 -0.76 11.20
CA SER A 37 4.05 -1.52 12.07
C SER A 37 4.45 -1.50 13.55
N LYS A 38 5.73 -1.26 13.86
CA LYS A 38 6.22 -1.15 15.25
C LYS A 38 5.79 0.14 15.92
N TYR A 39 5.61 1.21 15.15
CA TYR A 39 5.36 2.55 15.68
C TYR A 39 3.93 3.04 15.43
N VAL A 40 3.27 2.57 14.38
CA VAL A 40 1.90 2.98 14.03
C VAL A 40 0.87 2.12 14.76
N ARG A 41 0.02 2.80 15.55
CA ARG A 41 -1.11 2.19 16.28
C ARG A 41 -2.48 2.69 15.85
N PHE A 42 -2.53 3.78 15.09
CA PHE A 42 -3.76 4.37 14.61
C PHE A 42 -3.74 4.40 13.09
N LEU A 43 -4.77 3.83 12.47
CA LEU A 43 -4.92 3.80 11.01
C LEU A 43 -6.26 4.41 10.63
N ILE A 44 -6.27 5.17 9.54
CA ILE A 44 -7.49 5.72 8.95
C ILE A 44 -7.79 4.89 7.70
N LEU A 45 -8.93 4.21 7.71
CA LEU A 45 -9.48 3.56 6.53
C LEU A 45 -10.32 4.57 5.76
N SER A 46 -9.86 4.87 4.55
CA SER A 46 -10.59 5.70 3.59
C SER A 46 -10.96 4.83 2.39
N SER A 47 -12.08 5.13 1.73
CA SER A 47 -12.39 4.43 0.48
C SER A 47 -11.48 4.92 -0.63
N SER A 48 -10.85 4.00 -1.38
CA SER A 48 -10.16 4.37 -2.62
C SER A 48 -11.15 4.78 -3.73
N ASP A 49 -12.35 4.20 -3.71
CA ASP A 49 -13.39 4.44 -4.72
C ASP A 49 -14.35 5.55 -4.25
N LYS A 50 -14.44 6.64 -5.03
CA LYS A 50 -15.42 7.72 -4.76
C LYS A 50 -16.88 7.27 -4.90
N SER A 51 -17.14 6.14 -5.59
CA SER A 51 -18.48 5.60 -5.81
C SER A 51 -19.00 4.72 -4.67
N ARG A 52 -18.10 4.04 -3.94
CA ARG A 52 -18.44 3.20 -2.78
C ARG A 52 -17.94 3.91 -1.53
N THR A 53 -18.81 4.69 -0.91
CA THR A 53 -18.47 5.41 0.32
C THR A 53 -18.52 4.48 1.52
N LEU A 54 -17.42 4.43 2.29
CA LEU A 54 -17.37 3.77 3.60
C LEU A 54 -18.43 4.32 4.57
N SER A 55 -18.94 5.53 4.33
CA SER A 55 -20.02 6.13 5.10
C SER A 55 -21.32 5.31 5.11
N THR A 56 -21.59 4.52 4.07
CA THR A 56 -22.77 3.65 3.98
C THR A 56 -22.55 2.31 4.68
N VAL A 57 -21.30 1.94 4.95
CA VAL A 57 -20.96 0.67 5.60
C VAL A 57 -21.21 0.75 7.10
N SER A 58 -21.86 -0.28 7.64
CA SER A 58 -22.13 -0.40 9.07
C SER A 58 -20.84 -0.63 9.86
N LEU A 59 -20.74 0.00 11.04
CA LEU A 59 -19.63 -0.19 11.97
C LEU A 59 -19.43 -1.68 12.33
N PHE A 60 -20.51 -2.46 12.41
CA PHE A 60 -20.45 -3.89 12.68
C PHE A 60 -19.76 -4.68 11.56
N LEU A 61 -20.08 -4.36 10.30
CA LEU A 61 -19.44 -5.01 9.15
C LEU A 61 -17.95 -4.68 9.12
N ILE A 62 -17.60 -3.41 9.31
CA ILE A 62 -16.20 -2.98 9.41
C ILE A 62 -15.49 -3.71 10.53
N TYR A 63 -16.08 -3.79 11.72
CA TYR A 63 -15.52 -4.53 12.84
C TYR A 63 -15.23 -5.99 12.49
N LYS A 64 -16.17 -6.67 11.83
CA LYS A 64 -16.00 -8.05 11.37
C LYS A 64 -14.92 -8.18 10.30
N GLY A 65 -14.84 -7.25 9.36
CA GLY A 65 -13.78 -7.21 8.33
C GLY A 65 -12.40 -7.05 8.94
N ILE A 66 -12.25 -6.12 9.87
CA ILE A 66 -11.02 -5.87 10.63
C ILE A 66 -10.63 -7.13 11.43
N THR A 67 -11.60 -7.73 12.11
CA THR A 67 -11.40 -8.96 12.89
C THR A 67 -10.93 -10.13 12.01
N GLY A 68 -11.45 -10.23 10.78
CA GLY A 68 -11.05 -11.26 9.81
C GLY A 68 -9.62 -11.12 9.27
N ILE A 69 -9.07 -9.90 9.22
CA ILE A 69 -7.73 -9.64 8.70
C ILE A 69 -6.65 -9.86 9.76
N GLY A 70 -6.84 -9.25 10.93
CA GLY A 70 -5.77 -9.11 11.93
C GLY A 70 -6.23 -9.37 13.36
N GLY A 71 -7.39 -9.99 13.55
CA GLY A 71 -8.00 -10.21 14.87
C GLY A 71 -8.65 -8.97 15.45
N GLU A 72 -9.07 -9.06 16.71
CA GLU A 72 -9.86 -8.02 17.37
C GLU A 72 -9.08 -6.70 17.53
N PRO A 73 -9.58 -5.58 16.97
CA PRO A 73 -8.96 -4.28 17.15
C PRO A 73 -9.20 -3.75 18.56
N LYS A 74 -8.37 -2.83 19.03
CA LYS A 74 -8.58 -2.17 20.33
C LYS A 74 -9.81 -1.28 20.32
N ALA A 75 -9.99 -0.55 19.22
CA ALA A 75 -11.15 0.31 19.00
C ALA A 75 -11.36 0.54 17.50
N VAL A 76 -12.62 0.70 17.12
CA VAL A 76 -13.01 1.15 15.78
C VAL A 76 -14.01 2.29 15.95
N ARG A 77 -13.73 3.42 15.31
CA ARG A 77 -14.57 4.62 15.41
C ARG A 77 -14.87 5.16 14.04
N LYS A 78 -16.11 5.56 13.80
CA LYS A 78 -16.49 6.28 12.59
C LYS A 78 -16.14 7.76 12.74
N LEU A 79 -15.40 8.30 11.78
CA LEU A 79 -15.04 9.72 11.71
C LEU A 79 -16.17 10.53 11.08
N LYS A 80 -16.18 11.85 11.32
CA LYS A 80 -17.16 12.77 10.73
C LYS A 80 -17.08 12.83 9.20
N SER A 81 -15.93 12.49 8.63
CA SER A 81 -15.74 12.37 7.18
C SER A 81 -16.49 11.17 6.57
N GLY A 82 -16.89 10.19 7.39
CA GLY A 82 -17.43 8.91 6.93
C GLY A 82 -16.40 7.78 6.87
N ASP A 83 -15.13 8.08 7.15
CA ASP A 83 -14.03 7.13 7.25
C ASP A 83 -14.01 6.42 8.61
N PHE A 84 -13.15 5.42 8.76
CA PHE A 84 -12.99 4.70 10.02
C PHE A 84 -11.58 4.86 10.60
N LEU A 85 -11.51 5.20 11.88
CA LEU A 85 -10.30 5.16 12.67
C LEU A 85 -10.21 3.81 13.38
N ILE A 86 -9.11 3.10 13.15
CA ILE A 86 -8.78 1.84 13.80
C ILE A 86 -7.63 2.08 14.76
N GLU A 87 -7.79 1.60 15.99
CA GLU A 87 -6.71 1.46 16.94
C GLU A 87 -6.29 -0.01 17.04
N THR A 88 -5.02 -0.29 16.74
CA THR A 88 -4.46 -1.64 16.78
C THR A 88 -3.81 -1.94 18.13
N CYS A 89 -3.90 -3.20 18.55
CA CYS A 89 -3.29 -3.69 19.79
C CYS A 89 -1.81 -4.00 19.61
N THR A 90 -1.43 -4.58 18.47
CA THR A 90 -0.09 -5.16 18.26
C THR A 90 0.51 -4.74 16.92
N SER A 91 1.84 -4.75 16.83
CA SER A 91 2.57 -4.50 15.59
C SER A 91 2.21 -5.52 14.50
N THR A 92 2.02 -6.78 14.88
CA THR A 92 1.60 -7.83 13.95
C THR A 92 0.25 -7.50 13.31
N GLN A 93 -0.70 -7.02 14.11
CA GLN A 93 -2.01 -6.59 13.62
C GLN A 93 -1.86 -5.38 12.67
N THR A 94 -1.08 -4.36 13.02
CA THR A 94 -0.79 -3.23 12.12
C THR A 94 -0.17 -3.70 10.81
N LYS A 95 0.77 -4.65 10.85
CA LYS A 95 1.40 -5.21 9.65
C LYS A 95 0.36 -5.85 8.73
N TYR A 96 -0.56 -6.66 9.25
CA TYR A 96 -1.61 -7.26 8.43
C TYR A 96 -2.52 -6.20 7.80
N PHE A 97 -2.85 -5.12 8.53
CA PHE A 97 -3.62 -4.01 7.95
C PHE A 97 -2.88 -3.25 6.87
N LEU A 98 -1.58 -3.00 7.03
CA LEU A 98 -0.77 -2.34 6.01
C LEU A 98 -0.58 -3.20 4.75
N LEU A 99 -0.65 -4.52 4.87
CA LEU A 99 -0.60 -5.46 3.74
C LEU A 99 -1.97 -5.67 3.09
N ALA A 100 -3.06 -5.35 3.78
CA ALA A 100 -4.41 -5.52 3.26
C ALA A 100 -4.70 -4.49 2.16
N LYS A 101 -5.09 -4.97 0.99
CA LYS A 101 -5.51 -4.12 -0.15
C LYS A 101 -7.03 -3.96 -0.24
N THR A 102 -7.75 -4.84 0.45
CA THR A 102 -9.21 -4.88 0.43
C THR A 102 -9.72 -5.18 1.83
N LEU A 103 -10.88 -4.61 2.14
CA LEU A 103 -11.63 -4.88 3.35
C LEU A 103 -13.09 -5.05 2.98
N LEU A 104 -13.67 -6.24 3.24
CA LEU A 104 -15.05 -6.58 2.84
C LEU A 104 -15.31 -6.37 1.33
N ASP A 105 -14.34 -6.74 0.49
CA ASP A 105 -14.37 -6.53 -0.98
C ASP A 105 -14.42 -5.06 -1.43
N ILE A 106 -14.16 -4.13 -0.50
CA ILE A 106 -13.97 -2.71 -0.78
C ILE A 106 -12.45 -2.46 -0.85
N PRO A 107 -11.93 -1.89 -1.94
CA PRO A 107 -10.53 -1.49 -2.02
C PRO A 107 -10.26 -0.34 -1.04
N ILE A 108 -9.21 -0.50 -0.25
CA ILE A 108 -8.76 0.45 0.79
C ILE A 108 -7.38 1.01 0.48
#